data_AF-A0A9Q4L4B7-F1
#
_entry.id   AF-A0A9Q4L4B7-F1
#
_cell.length_a   1.000
_cell.length_b   1.000
_cell.length_c   1.000
_cell.angle_alpha   90.00
_cell.angle_beta   90.00
_cell.angle_gamma   90.00
#
_symmetry.space_group_name_H-M   'P 1'
#
loop_
_entity.id
_entity.type
_entity.pdbx_description
1 polymer ?
#
loop_
_entity_poly.entity_id
_entity_poly.type
_entity_poly.pdbx_seq_one_letter_code
_entity_poly.pdbx_strand_id
1 'polypeptide(L)'
;MIDLEETFIFDAVVHAYNLAPSNYRNEQYAQGITEMIYGTVDEASPPGYRVTRDGYVRNWSVEETANMLFLESDTDMATFQSLPLYAYHDGLTANENCVEAVEEYPERFLGFANIDPLRDGWEESLEEQVEAVDPVGLKLYPSHWGEEHHEGWRMDDESIAYPVFEKAKSLGIDLIEVHKAIPFGPVPRDPYHPGDVDDACANFPELDFGLVHGGLAFTEETAWQMARFPNLHINMETLGVQLAANERAFAETMAKIISIGGEAVLDRMYWGSAAMAYHPQPELEALRDFEWPDDIARRGIDFGEMPTITDEHKRNLLGRNYADLVGLDIDEARERLADDSFSKQTAEQGLADPFSTTNAASEVY
;
A
#
# COMPACT_ATOMS: atom_id res chain seq x y z
N MET A 1 -3.58 -19.44 15.88
CA MET A 1 -4.30 -18.50 15.01
C MET A 1 -4.51 -17.25 15.82
N ILE A 2 -4.09 -16.11 15.27
CA ILE A 2 -4.26 -14.80 15.91
C ILE A 2 -5.76 -14.47 16.04
N ASP A 3 -6.08 -13.65 17.04
CA ASP A 3 -7.35 -12.95 17.12
C ASP A 3 -7.15 -11.56 16.50
N LEU A 4 -7.96 -11.20 15.50
CA LEU A 4 -7.83 -9.91 14.81
C LEU A 4 -8.24 -8.76 15.74
N GLU A 5 -9.25 -8.96 16.60
CA GLU A 5 -9.70 -7.94 17.57
C GLU A 5 -8.62 -7.62 18.62
N GLU A 6 -7.75 -8.58 18.95
CA GLU A 6 -6.64 -8.38 19.90
C GLU A 6 -5.32 -7.98 19.22
N THR A 7 -5.23 -8.06 17.89
CA THR A 7 -4.01 -7.77 17.12
C THR A 7 -4.02 -6.32 16.69
N PHE A 8 -2.93 -5.59 16.95
CA PHE A 8 -2.82 -4.21 16.44
C PHE A 8 -2.59 -4.23 14.94
N ILE A 9 -3.53 -3.70 14.16
CA ILE A 9 -3.49 -3.68 12.71
C ILE A 9 -3.21 -2.26 12.23
N PHE A 10 -2.05 -2.06 11.62
CA PHE A 10 -1.62 -0.79 11.05
C PHE A 10 -1.42 -0.95 9.54
N ASP A 11 -2.37 -0.41 8.78
CA ASP A 11 -2.36 -0.46 7.32
C ASP A 11 -1.41 0.60 6.73
N ALA A 12 -0.36 0.18 6.03
CA ALA A 12 0.63 1.12 5.49
C ALA A 12 0.15 1.86 4.23
N VAL A 13 -0.92 1.42 3.57
CA VAL A 13 -1.33 1.99 2.28
C VAL A 13 -2.84 2.06 2.14
N VAL A 14 -3.37 3.27 2.28
CA VAL A 14 -4.77 3.57 1.96
C VAL A 14 -4.89 4.87 1.15
N HIS A 15 -6.01 5.03 0.46
CA HIS A 15 -6.24 6.05 -0.55
C HIS A 15 -7.70 6.49 -0.55
N ALA A 16 -7.95 7.69 -1.09
CA ALA A 16 -9.27 8.08 -1.57
C ALA A 16 -9.29 8.36 -3.08
N TYR A 17 -9.71 7.38 -3.87
CA TYR A 17 -9.67 7.45 -5.32
C TYR A 17 -10.72 8.40 -5.90
N ASN A 18 -10.29 9.23 -6.86
CA ASN A 18 -11.15 10.03 -7.71
C ASN A 18 -11.13 9.49 -9.16
N LEU A 19 -11.87 8.41 -9.37
CA LEU A 19 -12.02 7.74 -10.66
C LEU A 19 -13.11 8.36 -11.55
N ALA A 20 -13.74 9.45 -11.11
CA ALA A 20 -14.81 10.09 -11.86
C ALA A 20 -14.29 10.58 -13.23
N PRO A 21 -15.03 10.41 -14.33
CA PRO A 21 -14.62 10.91 -15.65
C PRO A 21 -14.33 12.42 -15.69
N SER A 22 -14.96 13.20 -14.78
CA SER A 22 -14.66 14.63 -14.63
C SER A 22 -13.24 14.93 -14.14
N ASN A 23 -12.56 13.94 -13.58
CA ASN A 23 -11.17 14.04 -13.15
C ASN A 23 -10.18 13.60 -14.24
N TYR A 24 -10.63 13.15 -15.42
CA TYR A 24 -9.71 12.68 -16.45
C TYR A 24 -9.02 13.86 -17.14
N ARG A 25 -7.72 14.01 -16.89
CA ARG A 25 -6.88 15.00 -17.56
C ARG A 25 -6.39 14.51 -18.91
N ASN A 26 -6.03 13.23 -19.00
CA ASN A 26 -5.79 12.53 -20.25
C ASN A 26 -6.76 11.36 -20.35
N GLU A 27 -7.79 11.52 -21.19
CA GLU A 27 -8.92 10.57 -21.28
C GLU A 27 -8.47 9.13 -21.58
N GLN A 28 -7.53 8.95 -22.51
CA GLN A 28 -7.08 7.61 -22.89
C GLN A 28 -6.33 6.91 -21.74
N TYR A 29 -5.40 7.60 -21.06
CA TYR A 29 -4.65 7.01 -19.96
C TYR A 29 -5.53 6.82 -18.73
N ALA A 30 -6.28 7.84 -18.32
CA ALA A 30 -7.13 7.78 -17.13
C ALA A 30 -8.22 6.70 -17.28
N GLN A 31 -8.88 6.61 -18.44
CA GLN A 31 -9.84 5.54 -18.67
C GLN A 31 -9.19 4.16 -18.62
N GLY A 32 -8.01 3.99 -19.24
CA GLY A 32 -7.28 2.71 -19.22
C GLY A 32 -6.88 2.27 -17.81
N ILE A 33 -6.44 3.21 -16.98
CA ILE A 33 -6.12 2.97 -15.56
C ILE A 33 -7.39 2.62 -14.78
N THR A 34 -8.47 3.38 -14.93
CA THR A 34 -9.75 3.13 -14.25
C THR A 34 -10.32 1.75 -14.56
N GLU A 35 -10.38 1.35 -15.84
CA GLU A 35 -10.90 0.01 -16.19
C GLU A 35 -9.99 -1.12 -15.69
N MET A 36 -8.68 -0.90 -15.68
CA MET A 36 -7.73 -1.87 -15.13
C MET A 36 -7.93 -2.07 -13.63
N ILE A 37 -8.04 -0.97 -12.87
CA ILE A 37 -8.30 -1.02 -11.42
C ILE A 37 -9.63 -1.71 -11.16
N TYR A 38 -10.74 -1.22 -11.74
CA TYR A 38 -12.06 -1.80 -11.50
C TYR A 38 -12.13 -3.28 -11.90
N GLY A 39 -11.60 -3.64 -13.08
CA GLY A 39 -11.60 -5.03 -13.53
C GLY A 39 -10.81 -5.97 -12.63
N THR A 40 -9.72 -5.49 -12.02
CA THR A 40 -8.93 -6.29 -11.06
C THR A 40 -9.63 -6.40 -9.72
N VAL A 41 -10.25 -5.31 -9.23
CA VAL A 41 -11.03 -5.28 -7.99
C VAL A 41 -12.23 -6.21 -8.08
N ASP A 42 -13.03 -6.08 -9.14
CA ASP A 42 -14.24 -6.87 -9.34
C ASP A 42 -13.96 -8.37 -9.43
N GLU A 43 -12.86 -8.76 -10.09
CA GLU A 43 -12.47 -10.16 -10.22
C GLU A 43 -11.97 -10.74 -8.90
N ALA A 44 -11.13 -9.99 -8.17
CA ALA A 44 -10.48 -10.48 -6.95
C ALA A 44 -11.38 -10.43 -5.71
N SER A 45 -12.34 -9.49 -5.64
CA SER A 45 -13.22 -9.37 -4.48
C SER A 45 -14.16 -10.58 -4.35
N PRO A 46 -14.32 -11.14 -3.14
CA PRO A 46 -15.30 -12.21 -2.89
C PRO A 46 -16.75 -11.70 -2.99
N PRO A 47 -17.74 -12.60 -3.18
CA PRO A 47 -19.15 -12.22 -3.17
C PRO A 47 -19.54 -11.47 -1.88
N GLY A 48 -20.33 -10.40 -1.99
CA GLY A 48 -20.65 -9.52 -0.84
C GLY A 48 -19.62 -8.41 -0.59
N TYR A 49 -18.49 -8.44 -1.29
CA TYR A 49 -17.47 -7.38 -1.29
C TYR A 49 -17.26 -6.78 -2.70
N ARG A 50 -18.15 -7.09 -3.65
CA ARG A 50 -18.13 -6.53 -4.99
C ARG A 50 -19.08 -5.36 -5.06
N VAL A 51 -18.63 -4.28 -5.71
CA VAL A 51 -19.42 -3.08 -5.98
C VAL A 51 -19.61 -2.96 -7.48
N THR A 52 -20.80 -2.58 -7.96
CA THR A 52 -21.01 -2.33 -9.39
C THR A 52 -20.01 -1.29 -9.92
N ARG A 53 -19.71 -1.34 -11.22
CA ARG A 53 -18.83 -0.35 -11.84
C ARG A 53 -19.31 1.09 -11.59
N ASP A 54 -20.61 1.34 -11.62
CA ASP A 54 -21.17 2.68 -11.41
C ASP A 54 -21.04 3.13 -9.94
N GLY A 55 -21.11 2.20 -8.99
CA GLY A 55 -20.83 2.47 -7.57
C GLY A 55 -19.34 2.68 -7.27
N TYR A 56 -18.45 2.05 -8.04
CA TYR A 56 -17.00 2.10 -7.82
C TYR A 56 -16.32 3.26 -8.56
N VAL A 57 -16.68 3.51 -9.83
CA VAL A 57 -16.05 4.53 -10.69
C VAL A 57 -16.63 5.91 -10.40
N ARG A 58 -16.17 6.49 -9.29
CA ARG A 58 -16.61 7.79 -8.78
C ARG A 58 -15.50 8.48 -7.97
N ASN A 59 -15.84 9.63 -7.39
CA ASN A 59 -15.03 10.22 -6.33
C ASN A 59 -15.42 9.59 -4.99
N TRP A 60 -14.45 8.95 -4.33
CA TRP A 60 -14.60 8.42 -2.98
C TRP A 60 -14.08 9.45 -1.97
N SER A 61 -14.76 9.62 -0.84
CA SER A 61 -14.31 10.54 0.20
C SER A 61 -13.34 9.89 1.19
N VAL A 62 -12.62 10.74 1.93
CA VAL A 62 -11.80 10.31 3.07
C VAL A 62 -12.67 9.65 4.13
N GLU A 63 -13.84 10.21 4.44
CA GLU A 63 -14.81 9.63 5.39
C GLU A 63 -15.20 8.19 5.02
N GLU A 64 -15.49 7.91 3.74
CA GLU A 64 -15.83 6.55 3.29
C GLU A 64 -14.67 5.57 3.47
N THR A 65 -13.44 6.06 3.24
CA THR A 65 -12.21 5.28 3.47
C THR A 65 -12.03 4.98 4.96
N ALA A 66 -12.19 6.00 5.81
CA ALA A 66 -12.09 5.88 7.25
C ALA A 66 -13.14 4.91 7.81
N ASN A 67 -14.39 5.00 7.35
CA ASN A 67 -15.43 4.08 7.81
C ASN A 67 -15.14 2.64 7.36
N MET A 68 -14.70 2.43 6.11
CA MET A 68 -14.34 1.09 5.62
C MET A 68 -13.20 0.47 6.43
N LEU A 69 -12.21 1.27 6.83
CA LEU A 69 -11.10 0.81 7.66
C LEU A 69 -11.56 0.57 9.11
N PHE A 70 -12.21 1.53 9.75
CA PHE A 70 -12.36 1.55 11.20
C PHE A 70 -13.75 1.14 11.71
N LEU A 71 -14.74 0.99 10.84
CA LEU A 71 -16.08 0.46 11.17
C LEU A 71 -16.38 -0.88 10.50
N GLU A 72 -15.85 -1.13 9.31
CA GLU A 72 -16.15 -2.33 8.52
C GLU A 72 -15.00 -3.36 8.55
N SER A 73 -13.86 -3.03 9.18
CA SER A 73 -12.73 -3.95 9.31
C SER A 73 -12.02 -3.85 10.66
N ASP A 74 -11.19 -4.83 10.96
CA ASP A 74 -10.39 -4.89 12.20
C ASP A 74 -9.19 -3.90 12.21
N THR A 75 -9.12 -2.94 11.28
CA THR A 75 -7.99 -2.00 11.18
C THR A 75 -7.99 -1.00 12.34
N ASP A 76 -6.85 -0.82 13.02
CA ASP A 76 -6.70 0.17 14.10
C ASP A 76 -6.22 1.52 13.59
N MET A 77 -5.20 1.51 12.74
CA MET A 77 -4.60 2.72 12.17
C MET A 77 -4.27 2.49 10.70
N ALA A 78 -4.10 3.57 9.96
CA ALA A 78 -3.67 3.50 8.58
C ALA A 78 -2.77 4.67 8.19
N THR A 79 -2.01 4.52 7.11
CA THR A 79 -1.23 5.59 6.51
C THR A 79 -1.88 5.99 5.19
N PHE A 80 -2.36 7.22 5.15
CA PHE A 80 -3.00 7.78 3.97
C PHE A 80 -1.93 8.21 2.95
N GLN A 81 -2.02 7.67 1.74
CA GLN A 81 -1.09 7.99 0.66
C GLN A 81 -1.86 8.63 -0.50
N SER A 82 -1.56 9.88 -0.81
CA SER A 82 -2.03 10.49 -2.06
C SER A 82 -1.23 9.98 -3.26
N LEU A 83 -1.87 9.97 -4.43
CA LEU A 83 -1.38 9.25 -5.60
C LEU A 83 -1.16 10.20 -6.78
N PRO A 84 0.10 10.55 -7.13
CA PRO A 84 0.46 11.55 -8.14
C PRO A 84 0.30 11.04 -9.59
N LEU A 85 -0.76 10.27 -9.87
CA LEU A 85 -1.09 9.79 -11.21
C LEU A 85 -1.77 10.91 -11.99
N TYR A 86 -1.00 11.84 -12.56
CA TYR A 86 -1.54 13.01 -13.27
C TYR A 86 -2.13 12.74 -14.67
N ALA A 87 -2.44 11.48 -14.98
CA ALA A 87 -3.46 11.15 -15.98
C ALA A 87 -4.83 11.69 -15.55
N TYR A 88 -5.00 11.90 -14.25
CA TYR A 88 -6.11 12.57 -13.59
C TYR A 88 -5.74 14.04 -13.25
N HIS A 89 -6.72 14.95 -13.08
CA HIS A 89 -6.46 16.39 -12.91
C HIS A 89 -5.75 16.71 -11.59
N ASP A 90 -6.20 16.13 -10.49
CA ASP A 90 -5.64 16.30 -9.14
C ASP A 90 -4.79 15.10 -8.68
N GLY A 91 -4.54 14.14 -9.57
CA GLY A 91 -3.97 12.83 -9.24
C GLY A 91 -5.07 11.76 -9.16
N LEU A 92 -4.70 10.49 -8.98
CA LEU A 92 -5.70 9.46 -8.70
C LEU A 92 -6.31 9.67 -7.30
N THR A 93 -5.52 10.22 -6.39
CA THR A 93 -5.93 10.70 -5.07
C THR A 93 -5.26 12.04 -4.83
N ALA A 94 -6.07 13.07 -4.57
CA ALA A 94 -5.61 14.44 -4.35
C ALA A 94 -4.79 14.57 -3.04
N ASN A 95 -3.87 15.53 -2.97
CA ASN A 95 -3.06 15.78 -1.77
C ASN A 95 -3.92 16.31 -0.61
N GLU A 96 -4.97 17.07 -0.93
CA GLU A 96 -5.94 17.59 0.03
C GLU A 96 -6.65 16.47 0.79
N ASN A 97 -6.82 15.28 0.18
CA ASN A 97 -7.40 14.13 0.87
C ASN A 97 -6.48 13.61 1.99
N CYS A 98 -5.15 13.67 1.82
CA CYS A 98 -4.21 13.31 2.88
C CYS A 98 -4.26 14.33 4.02
N VAL A 99 -4.35 15.62 3.70
CA VAL A 99 -4.52 16.68 4.71
C VAL A 99 -5.82 16.47 5.49
N GLU A 100 -6.93 16.27 4.79
CA GLU A 100 -8.24 15.99 5.41
C GLU A 100 -8.17 14.74 6.32
N ALA A 101 -7.51 13.66 5.88
CA ALA A 101 -7.37 12.44 6.67
C ALA A 101 -6.64 12.68 8.00
N VAL A 102 -5.48 13.35 7.96
CA VAL A 102 -4.68 13.60 9.17
C VAL A 102 -5.29 14.68 10.06
N GLU A 103 -6.05 15.64 9.51
CA GLU A 103 -6.71 16.69 10.29
C GLU A 103 -8.00 16.19 10.97
N GLU A 104 -8.84 15.42 10.26
CA GLU A 104 -10.12 14.94 10.78
C GLU A 104 -9.97 13.68 11.66
N TYR A 105 -8.97 12.83 11.38
CA TYR A 105 -8.71 11.60 12.13
C TYR A 105 -7.24 11.45 12.55
N PRO A 106 -6.66 12.42 13.28
CA PRO A 106 -5.22 12.49 13.59
C PRO A 106 -4.69 11.31 14.42
N GLU A 107 -5.56 10.63 15.17
CA GLU A 107 -5.17 9.46 15.97
C GLU A 107 -5.17 8.17 15.14
N ARG A 108 -5.86 8.16 14.00
CA ARG A 108 -6.10 6.99 13.15
C ARG A 108 -5.28 7.01 11.86
N PHE A 109 -4.96 8.20 11.34
CA PHE A 109 -4.16 8.35 10.13
C PHE A 109 -2.80 9.00 10.38
N LEU A 110 -1.77 8.42 9.79
CA LEU A 110 -0.54 9.13 9.43
C LEU A 110 -0.58 9.51 7.95
N GLY A 111 0.22 10.50 7.54
CA GLY A 111 0.30 10.95 6.16
C GLY A 111 1.57 10.51 5.45
N PHE A 112 1.50 10.33 4.14
CA PHE A 112 2.65 10.26 3.24
C PHE A 112 2.69 11.50 2.35
N ALA A 113 3.89 12.00 2.09
CA ALA A 113 4.11 12.90 0.98
C ALA A 113 4.17 12.11 -0.33
N ASN A 114 3.97 12.79 -1.44
CA ASN A 114 4.15 12.24 -2.77
C ASN A 114 4.61 13.32 -3.75
N ILE A 115 5.38 12.92 -4.76
CA ILE A 115 5.82 13.80 -5.82
C ILE A 115 5.89 13.06 -7.16
N ASP A 116 5.95 13.84 -8.23
CA ASP A 116 6.39 13.42 -9.55
C ASP A 116 7.71 14.16 -9.87
N PRO A 117 8.85 13.46 -9.97
CA PRO A 117 10.15 14.13 -10.07
C PRO A 117 10.41 14.75 -11.44
N LEU A 118 9.59 14.42 -12.44
CA LEU A 118 9.64 15.03 -13.76
C LEU A 118 8.73 16.28 -13.86
N ARG A 119 7.98 16.59 -12.80
CA ARG A 119 7.08 17.74 -12.76
C ARG A 119 7.78 18.97 -12.17
N ASP A 120 7.67 20.10 -12.86
CA ASP A 120 8.19 21.38 -12.36
C ASP A 120 7.58 21.72 -10.97
N GLY A 121 8.43 22.16 -10.04
CA GLY A 121 8.01 22.60 -8.71
C GLY A 121 7.77 21.47 -7.70
N TRP A 122 8.17 20.23 -8.00
CA TRP A 122 8.01 19.10 -7.06
C TRP A 122 8.72 19.34 -5.72
N GLU A 123 9.82 20.09 -5.70
CA GLU A 123 10.59 20.40 -4.48
C GLU A 123 9.80 21.29 -3.51
N GLU A 124 9.16 22.35 -4.04
CA GLU A 124 8.30 23.26 -3.28
C GLU A 124 7.04 22.51 -2.81
N SER A 125 6.45 21.69 -3.68
CA SER A 125 5.30 20.87 -3.30
C SER A 125 5.63 19.85 -2.20
N LEU A 126 6.86 19.31 -2.17
CA LEU A 126 7.29 18.43 -1.08
C LEU A 126 7.46 19.20 0.23
N GLU A 127 8.04 20.40 0.19
CA GLU A 127 8.15 21.26 1.38
C GLU A 127 6.76 21.62 1.95
N GLU A 128 5.81 22.00 1.09
CA GLU A 128 4.43 22.30 1.48
C GLU A 128 3.74 21.08 2.12
N GLN A 129 3.93 19.88 1.56
CA GLN A 129 3.38 18.65 2.15
C GLN A 129 4.01 18.33 3.50
N VAL A 130 5.32 18.53 3.67
CA VAL A 130 5.97 18.33 4.98
C VAL A 130 5.38 19.25 6.04
N GLU A 131 5.14 20.51 5.71
CA GLU A 131 4.50 21.45 6.63
C GLU A 131 3.04 21.09 6.93
N ALA A 132 2.33 20.49 5.97
CA ALA A 132 0.90 20.20 6.10
C ALA A 132 0.60 18.91 6.86
N VAL A 133 1.39 17.85 6.66
CA VAL A 133 1.02 16.50 7.17
C VAL A 133 2.10 15.77 7.96
N ASP A 134 3.29 16.37 8.15
CA ASP A 134 4.43 15.74 8.85
C ASP A 134 4.66 14.27 8.42
N PRO A 135 4.93 14.04 7.13
CA PRO A 135 4.78 12.74 6.51
C PRO A 135 5.81 11.74 7.02
N VAL A 136 5.36 10.50 7.28
CA VAL A 136 6.24 9.40 7.70
C VAL A 136 6.99 8.73 6.53
N GLY A 137 6.68 9.12 5.29
CA GLY A 137 7.30 8.57 4.10
C GLY A 137 6.99 9.36 2.83
N LEU A 138 7.69 9.01 1.74
CA LEU A 138 7.49 9.58 0.40
C LEU A 138 7.08 8.49 -0.58
N LYS A 139 5.88 8.63 -1.18
CA LYS A 139 5.38 7.76 -2.24
C LYS A 139 5.84 8.26 -3.62
N LEU A 140 6.37 7.34 -4.43
CA LEU A 140 6.85 7.60 -5.78
C LEU A 140 6.23 6.62 -6.79
N TYR A 141 5.95 7.16 -7.98
CA TYR A 141 5.57 6.37 -9.15
C TYR A 141 6.63 6.55 -10.23
N PRO A 142 7.15 5.47 -10.85
CA PRO A 142 8.12 5.55 -11.95
C PRO A 142 7.45 5.95 -13.27
N SER A 143 6.49 6.87 -13.21
CA SER A 143 5.62 7.30 -14.30
C SER A 143 5.24 8.76 -14.12
N HIS A 144 5.41 9.52 -15.20
CA HIS A 144 4.97 10.89 -15.39
C HIS A 144 3.90 10.92 -16.48
N TRP A 145 2.82 11.66 -16.22
CA TRP A 145 1.76 11.90 -17.20
C TRP A 145 1.65 13.39 -17.51
N GLY A 146 2.14 13.75 -18.70
CA GLY A 146 1.85 15.03 -19.34
C GLY A 146 0.48 15.02 -20.00
N GLU A 147 0.07 16.16 -20.58
CA GLU A 147 -1.23 16.25 -21.27
C GLU A 147 -1.32 15.28 -22.45
N GLU A 148 -0.23 15.09 -23.19
CA GLU A 148 -0.21 14.31 -24.44
C GLU A 148 0.77 13.13 -24.42
N HIS A 149 1.57 12.96 -23.37
CA HIS A 149 2.61 11.92 -23.32
C HIS A 149 2.75 11.29 -21.93
N HIS A 150 3.36 10.11 -21.93
CA HIS A 150 3.82 9.40 -20.75
C HIS A 150 5.34 9.28 -20.82
N GLU A 151 6.00 9.47 -19.69
CA GLU A 151 7.44 9.27 -19.54
C GLU A 151 7.69 8.47 -18.25
N GLY A 152 8.57 7.47 -18.31
CA GLY A 152 8.98 6.73 -17.12
C GLY A 152 10.40 7.11 -16.71
N TRP A 153 10.69 6.99 -15.43
CA TRP A 153 12.02 7.23 -14.86
C TRP A 153 12.44 6.06 -13.98
N ARG A 154 13.71 6.01 -13.58
CA ARG A 154 14.29 4.89 -12.84
C ARG A 154 14.90 5.35 -11.52
N MET A 155 14.87 4.48 -10.53
CA MET A 155 15.44 4.73 -9.19
C MET A 155 16.97 4.84 -9.20
N ASP A 156 17.62 4.33 -10.24
CA ASP A 156 19.07 4.42 -10.47
C ASP A 156 19.48 5.65 -11.31
N ASP A 157 18.54 6.52 -11.69
CA ASP A 157 18.84 7.73 -12.44
C ASP A 157 19.37 8.84 -11.52
N GLU A 158 20.69 9.06 -11.54
CA GLU A 158 21.36 10.07 -10.71
C GLU A 158 20.84 11.50 -10.95
N SER A 159 20.26 11.79 -12.12
CA SER A 159 19.78 13.12 -12.46
C SER A 159 18.33 13.38 -12.06
N ILE A 160 17.54 12.32 -11.86
CA ILE A 160 16.11 12.39 -11.52
C ILE A 160 15.87 11.92 -10.08
N ALA A 161 16.30 10.71 -9.74
CA ALA A 161 15.95 10.04 -8.50
C ALA A 161 16.79 10.55 -7.31
N TYR A 162 18.09 10.76 -7.50
CA TYR A 162 19.00 11.10 -6.39
C TYR A 162 18.68 12.47 -5.78
N PRO A 163 18.35 13.53 -6.55
CA PRO A 163 17.88 14.78 -5.99
C PRO A 163 16.64 14.61 -5.10
N VAL A 164 15.73 13.69 -5.44
CA VAL A 164 14.54 13.38 -4.62
C VAL A 164 14.96 12.77 -3.30
N PHE A 165 15.86 11.77 -3.31
CA PHE A 165 16.32 11.09 -2.11
C PHE A 165 17.08 12.04 -1.17
N GLU A 166 17.97 12.87 -1.73
CA GLU A 166 18.68 13.90 -0.97
C GLU A 166 17.72 14.92 -0.36
N LYS A 167 16.70 15.34 -1.11
CA LYS A 167 15.70 16.30 -0.65
C LYS A 167 14.82 15.71 0.44
N ALA A 168 14.28 14.50 0.25
CA ALA A 168 13.49 13.78 1.24
C ALA A 168 14.26 13.65 2.56
N LYS A 169 15.50 13.17 2.49
CA LYS A 169 16.39 13.08 3.64
C LYS A 169 16.63 14.43 4.33
N SER A 170 16.83 15.50 3.56
CA SER A 170 17.04 16.85 4.11
C SER A 170 15.82 17.38 4.89
N LEU A 171 14.64 16.85 4.59
CA LEU A 171 13.37 17.17 5.24
C LEU A 171 13.01 16.19 6.36
N GLY A 172 13.86 15.18 6.63
CA GLY A 172 13.64 14.18 7.67
C GLY A 172 12.75 13.01 7.25
N ILE A 173 12.53 12.82 5.94
CA ILE A 173 11.80 11.66 5.41
C ILE A 173 12.81 10.58 5.05
N ASP A 174 12.83 9.50 5.83
CA ASP A 174 13.78 8.41 5.68
C ASP A 174 13.22 7.20 4.90
N LEU A 175 11.88 7.07 4.80
CA LEU A 175 11.21 5.99 4.07
C LEU A 175 10.74 6.45 2.67
N ILE A 176 11.27 5.81 1.64
CA ILE A 176 10.88 6.02 0.23
C ILE A 176 10.15 4.79 -0.30
N GLU A 177 8.87 4.93 -0.61
CA GLU A 177 8.10 3.86 -1.24
C GLU A 177 7.93 4.08 -2.73
N VAL A 178 8.25 3.07 -3.52
CA VAL A 178 8.11 3.15 -4.98
C VAL A 178 7.18 2.07 -5.53
N HIS A 179 6.24 2.51 -6.35
CA HIS A 179 5.33 1.62 -7.06
C HIS A 179 6.07 0.82 -8.14
N LYS A 180 6.20 -0.49 -7.95
CA LYS A 180 6.94 -1.41 -8.83
C LYS A 180 6.12 -2.66 -9.12
N ALA A 181 6.61 -3.49 -10.02
CA ALA A 181 6.00 -4.74 -10.49
C ALA A 181 4.72 -4.61 -11.32
N ILE A 182 3.82 -3.69 -11.00
CA ILE A 182 2.52 -3.52 -11.64
C ILE A 182 2.50 -2.19 -12.43
N PRO A 183 2.44 -2.21 -13.78
CA PRO A 183 2.25 -1.00 -14.56
C PRO A 183 0.79 -0.52 -14.51
N PHE A 184 0.58 0.78 -14.31
CA PHE A 184 -0.76 1.37 -14.39
C PHE A 184 -1.07 1.91 -15.78
N GLY A 185 -2.04 1.29 -16.43
CA GLY A 185 -2.50 1.68 -17.77
C GLY A 185 -1.59 1.19 -18.90
N PRO A 186 -1.81 1.66 -20.13
CA PRO A 186 -1.11 1.19 -21.34
C PRO A 186 0.29 1.82 -21.48
N VAL A 187 1.15 1.61 -20.48
CA VAL A 187 2.50 2.21 -20.38
C VAL A 187 3.61 1.15 -20.48
N PRO A 188 4.85 1.52 -20.84
CA PRO A 188 5.98 0.60 -20.81
C PRO A 188 6.21 -0.01 -19.42
N ARG A 189 6.56 -1.29 -19.38
CA ARG A 189 6.79 -2.03 -18.14
C ARG A 189 8.15 -1.73 -17.51
N ASP A 190 9.15 -1.34 -18.30
CA ASP A 190 10.54 -1.25 -17.86
C ASP A 190 10.77 -0.35 -16.62
N PRO A 191 10.14 0.84 -16.49
CA PRO A 191 10.24 1.66 -15.28
C PRO A 191 9.70 0.98 -14.00
N TYR A 192 8.80 0.01 -14.15
CA TYR A 192 8.22 -0.75 -13.04
C TYR A 192 9.06 -1.98 -12.64
N HIS A 193 10.11 -2.31 -13.40
CA HIS A 193 11.02 -3.39 -13.02
C HIS A 193 11.82 -3.00 -11.76
N PRO A 194 11.91 -3.86 -10.72
CA PRO A 194 12.49 -3.48 -9.43
C PRO A 194 14.02 -3.47 -9.39
N GLY A 195 14.68 -4.00 -10.42
CA GLY A 195 16.14 -4.09 -10.46
C GLY A 195 16.89 -2.76 -10.38
N ASP A 196 16.25 -1.62 -10.65
CA ASP A 196 16.84 -0.29 -10.47
C ASP A 196 16.89 0.16 -9.01
N VAL A 197 16.14 -0.49 -8.12
CA VAL A 197 16.16 -0.22 -6.68
C VAL A 197 17.46 -0.66 -6.03
N ASP A 198 18.21 -1.59 -6.65
CA ASP A 198 19.55 -2.02 -6.19
C ASP A 198 20.48 -0.84 -5.93
N ASP A 199 20.59 0.05 -6.92
CA ASP A 199 21.51 1.17 -6.87
C ASP A 199 20.99 2.25 -5.92
N ALA A 200 19.68 2.42 -5.78
CA ALA A 200 19.11 3.31 -4.77
C ALA A 200 19.49 2.83 -3.35
N CYS A 201 19.26 1.55 -3.03
CA CYS A 201 19.64 0.97 -1.74
C CYS A 201 21.16 1.05 -1.48
N ALA A 202 21.98 0.81 -2.51
CA ALA A 202 23.44 0.80 -2.38
C ALA A 202 24.04 2.21 -2.18
N ASN A 203 23.49 3.22 -2.84
CA ASN A 203 24.01 4.60 -2.80
C ASN A 203 23.42 5.41 -1.64
N PHE A 204 22.25 5.03 -1.13
CA PHE A 204 21.58 5.68 0.02
C PHE A 204 21.30 4.66 1.14
N PRO A 205 22.33 4.04 1.74
CA PRO A 205 22.16 3.02 2.78
C PRO A 205 21.53 3.54 4.08
N GLU A 206 21.40 4.86 4.24
CA GLU A 206 20.73 5.51 5.35
C GLU A 206 19.22 5.70 5.17
N LEU A 207 18.71 5.54 3.95
CA LEU A 207 17.29 5.58 3.65
C LEU A 207 16.73 4.17 3.58
N ASP A 208 15.47 4.02 3.98
CA ASP A 208 14.71 2.80 3.79
C ASP A 208 13.89 2.88 2.50
N PHE A 209 13.86 1.78 1.75
CA PHE A 209 13.11 1.68 0.50
C PHE A 209 12.02 0.63 0.63
N GLY A 210 10.77 1.04 0.43
CA GLY A 210 9.62 0.13 0.37
C GLY A 210 9.31 -0.25 -1.09
N LEU A 211 9.45 -1.54 -1.40
CA LEU A 211 9.04 -2.08 -2.69
C LEU A 211 7.55 -2.44 -2.65
N VAL A 212 6.72 -1.54 -3.19
CA VAL A 212 5.27 -1.74 -3.27
C VAL A 212 4.96 -2.92 -4.20
N HIS A 213 4.03 -3.77 -3.76
CA HIS A 213 3.66 -5.06 -4.37
C HIS A 213 4.73 -6.16 -4.26
N GLY A 214 5.78 -5.96 -3.45
CA GLY A 214 6.78 -6.99 -3.14
C GLY A 214 7.42 -7.67 -4.34
N GLY A 215 7.49 -6.97 -5.48
CA GLY A 215 8.01 -7.55 -6.71
C GLY A 215 7.14 -8.68 -7.26
N LEU A 216 5.81 -8.62 -7.14
CA LEU A 216 4.84 -9.64 -7.56
C LEU A 216 5.18 -10.34 -8.91
N ALA A 217 5.64 -9.57 -9.90
CA ALA A 217 6.02 -10.07 -11.23
C ALA A 217 7.52 -10.45 -11.39
N PHE A 218 8.35 -10.16 -10.39
CA PHE A 218 9.83 -10.25 -10.35
C PHE A 218 10.33 -10.84 -9.02
N THR A 219 9.66 -11.89 -8.56
CA THR A 219 9.88 -12.45 -7.20
C THR A 219 11.26 -13.04 -7.00
N GLU A 220 11.86 -13.64 -8.03
CA GLU A 220 13.21 -14.21 -7.96
C GLU A 220 14.27 -13.11 -7.78
N GLU A 221 14.19 -12.03 -8.57
CA GLU A 221 15.05 -10.86 -8.42
C GLU A 221 14.86 -10.23 -7.03
N THR A 222 13.60 -10.05 -6.61
CA THR A 222 13.27 -9.45 -5.32
C THR A 222 13.83 -10.26 -4.15
N ALA A 223 13.79 -11.60 -4.22
CA ALA A 223 14.37 -12.46 -3.18
C ALA A 223 15.88 -12.23 -3.01
N TRP A 224 16.61 -12.03 -4.11
CA TRP A 224 18.03 -11.66 -4.08
C TRP A 224 18.27 -10.24 -3.59
N GLN A 225 17.38 -9.29 -3.89
CA GLN A 225 17.47 -7.93 -3.35
C GLN A 225 17.29 -7.94 -1.83
N MET A 226 16.25 -8.61 -1.33
CA MET A 226 16.00 -8.76 0.11
C MET A 226 17.18 -9.42 0.83
N ALA A 227 17.84 -10.39 0.22
CA ALA A 227 19.02 -11.03 0.82
C ALA A 227 20.27 -10.13 0.89
N ARG A 228 20.35 -9.07 0.07
CA ARG A 228 21.55 -8.22 -0.05
C ARG A 228 21.41 -6.86 0.62
N PHE A 229 20.23 -6.24 0.55
CA PHE A 229 20.02 -4.87 0.99
C PHE A 229 19.20 -4.85 2.28
N PRO A 230 19.79 -4.51 3.43
CA PRO A 230 19.09 -4.52 4.72
C PRO A 230 18.05 -3.39 4.84
N ASN A 231 18.22 -2.30 4.07
CA ASN A 231 17.33 -1.15 3.99
C ASN A 231 16.28 -1.27 2.87
N LEU A 232 16.07 -2.48 2.34
CA LEU A 232 14.96 -2.79 1.45
C LEU A 232 13.88 -3.54 2.23
N HIS A 233 12.65 -3.08 2.07
CA HIS A 233 11.44 -3.63 2.68
C HIS A 233 10.40 -3.96 1.62
N ILE A 234 9.47 -4.85 1.95
CA ILE A 234 8.34 -5.20 1.10
C ILE A 234 7.07 -4.64 1.71
N ASN A 235 6.42 -3.79 0.94
CA ASN A 235 5.05 -3.41 1.20
C ASN A 235 4.12 -4.44 0.52
N MET A 236 3.23 -5.04 1.31
CA MET A 236 2.37 -6.15 0.90
C MET A 236 1.12 -5.73 0.13
N GLU A 237 0.99 -4.46 -0.27
CA GLU A 237 -0.10 -3.99 -1.14
C GLU A 237 -0.32 -4.96 -2.32
N THR A 238 -1.57 -5.35 -2.60
CA THR A 238 -1.96 -6.37 -3.60
C THR A 238 -1.62 -7.84 -3.24
N LEU A 239 -0.66 -8.11 -2.35
CA LEU A 239 -0.41 -9.50 -1.88
C LEU A 239 -1.56 -10.00 -1.00
N GLY A 240 -2.14 -9.14 -0.14
CA GLY A 240 -3.34 -9.46 0.65
C GLY A 240 -4.55 -9.76 -0.24
N VAL A 241 -4.76 -8.93 -1.27
CA VAL A 241 -5.76 -9.15 -2.33
C VAL A 241 -5.56 -10.50 -3.02
N GLN A 242 -4.32 -10.82 -3.43
CA GLN A 242 -4.00 -12.10 -4.05
C GLN A 242 -4.30 -13.27 -3.10
N LEU A 243 -4.03 -13.11 -1.80
CA LEU A 243 -4.31 -14.11 -0.78
C LEU A 243 -5.82 -14.36 -0.63
N ALA A 244 -6.61 -13.30 -0.46
CA ALA A 244 -8.07 -13.40 -0.34
C ALA A 244 -8.72 -14.01 -1.60
N ALA A 245 -8.22 -13.67 -2.79
CA ALA A 245 -8.76 -14.18 -4.05
C ALA A 245 -8.28 -15.61 -4.38
N ASN A 246 -7.01 -15.91 -4.11
CA ASN A 246 -6.36 -17.16 -4.47
C ASN A 246 -5.14 -17.47 -3.58
N GLU A 247 -5.43 -18.07 -2.43
CA GLU A 247 -4.44 -18.49 -1.43
C GLU A 247 -3.25 -19.26 -2.03
N ARG A 248 -3.49 -20.13 -3.01
CA ARG A 248 -2.40 -20.90 -3.64
C ARG A 248 -1.46 -20.00 -4.44
N ALA A 249 -2.00 -19.05 -5.21
CA ALA A 249 -1.18 -18.11 -5.96
C ALA A 249 -0.34 -17.24 -5.01
N PHE A 250 -0.94 -16.76 -3.92
CA PHE A 250 -0.22 -16.06 -2.86
C PHE A 250 0.89 -16.93 -2.26
N ALA A 251 0.59 -18.19 -1.91
CA ALA A 251 1.60 -19.09 -1.35
C ALA A 251 2.77 -19.34 -2.31
N GLU A 252 2.50 -19.47 -3.61
CA GLU A 252 3.56 -19.62 -4.61
C GLU A 252 4.41 -18.35 -4.76
N THR A 253 3.78 -17.17 -4.72
CA THR A 253 4.46 -15.86 -4.73
C THR A 253 5.32 -15.67 -3.48
N MET A 254 4.72 -15.84 -2.30
CA MET A 254 5.36 -15.63 -1.01
C MET A 254 6.55 -16.57 -0.82
N ALA A 255 6.41 -17.84 -1.22
CA ALA A 255 7.51 -18.82 -1.19
C ALA A 255 8.70 -18.42 -2.07
N LYS A 256 8.48 -17.71 -3.18
CA LYS A 256 9.55 -17.19 -4.04
C LYS A 256 10.21 -15.97 -3.43
N ILE A 257 9.43 -15.02 -2.91
CA ILE A 257 9.94 -13.81 -2.24
C ILE A 257 10.91 -14.18 -1.11
N ILE A 258 10.57 -15.18 -0.30
CA ILE A 258 11.40 -15.63 0.82
C ILE A 258 12.44 -16.69 0.42
N SER A 259 12.58 -17.05 -0.87
CA SER A 259 13.30 -18.27 -1.27
C SER A 259 14.79 -18.25 -0.91
N ILE A 260 15.38 -17.05 -0.86
CA ILE A 260 16.80 -16.83 -0.58
C ILE A 260 17.01 -16.45 0.89
N GLY A 261 16.30 -15.43 1.38
CA GLY A 261 16.47 -14.89 2.73
C GLY A 261 15.75 -15.67 3.84
N GLY A 262 14.83 -16.56 3.48
CA GLY A 262 14.05 -17.37 4.42
C GLY A 262 13.18 -16.53 5.36
N GLU A 263 13.03 -17.02 6.59
CA GLU A 263 12.20 -16.42 7.64
C GLU A 263 12.55 -14.94 7.92
N ALA A 264 13.83 -14.57 7.86
CA ALA A 264 14.30 -13.21 8.14
C ALA A 264 13.81 -12.16 7.12
N VAL A 265 13.24 -12.57 5.99
CA VAL A 265 12.57 -11.64 5.06
C VAL A 265 11.30 -11.08 5.71
N LEU A 266 10.58 -11.88 6.52
CA LEU A 266 9.31 -11.50 7.13
C LEU A 266 9.42 -10.27 8.04
N ASP A 267 10.55 -10.06 8.70
CA ASP A 267 10.81 -8.89 9.56
C ASP A 267 10.88 -7.57 8.77
N ARG A 268 11.04 -7.63 7.45
CA ARG A 268 11.09 -6.48 6.54
C ARG A 268 9.93 -6.50 5.54
N MET A 269 8.81 -7.09 5.96
CA MET A 269 7.56 -7.04 5.22
C MET A 269 6.49 -6.40 6.09
N TYR A 270 5.61 -5.61 5.50
CA TYR A 270 4.51 -5.01 6.23
C TYR A 270 3.24 -4.91 5.40
N TRP A 271 2.12 -4.91 6.12
CA TRP A 271 0.78 -4.93 5.56
C TRP A 271 0.38 -3.62 4.89
N GLY A 272 -0.38 -3.74 3.79
CA GLY A 272 -1.07 -2.64 3.14
C GLY A 272 -2.25 -3.19 2.33
N SER A 273 -3.47 -2.69 2.54
CA SER A 273 -4.67 -3.20 1.84
C SER A 273 -4.96 -2.50 0.52
N ALA A 274 -4.43 -1.29 0.32
CA ALA A 274 -4.87 -0.36 -0.73
C ALA A 274 -6.33 0.10 -0.59
N ALA A 275 -6.95 -0.01 0.60
CA ALA A 275 -8.30 0.52 0.81
C ALA A 275 -8.38 2.00 0.38
N MET A 276 -9.43 2.48 -0.28
CA MET A 276 -10.66 1.74 -0.56
C MET A 276 -10.63 0.83 -1.78
N ALA A 277 -9.53 0.73 -2.53
CA ALA A 277 -9.51 0.00 -3.80
C ALA A 277 -10.05 -1.42 -3.62
N TYR A 278 -9.63 -2.04 -2.53
CA TYR A 278 -10.17 -3.29 -2.00
C TYR A 278 -10.74 -3.04 -0.61
N HIS A 279 -11.77 -3.80 -0.26
CA HIS A 279 -12.20 -3.83 1.13
C HIS A 279 -11.16 -4.61 1.94
N PRO A 280 -10.66 -4.09 3.07
CA PRO A 280 -9.51 -4.68 3.78
C PRO A 280 -9.86 -5.98 4.52
N GLN A 281 -11.09 -6.12 5.02
CA GLN A 281 -11.47 -7.25 5.90
C GLN A 281 -11.20 -8.66 5.33
N PRO A 282 -11.58 -9.00 4.07
CA PRO A 282 -11.25 -10.30 3.49
C PRO A 282 -9.76 -10.61 3.47
N GLU A 283 -8.91 -9.60 3.28
CA GLU A 283 -7.46 -9.77 3.26
C GLU A 283 -6.92 -10.09 4.66
N LEU A 284 -7.41 -9.40 5.68
CA LEU A 284 -7.07 -9.65 7.09
C LEU A 284 -7.47 -11.05 7.55
N GLU A 285 -8.71 -11.46 7.23
CA GLU A 285 -9.21 -12.81 7.53
C GLU A 285 -8.40 -13.89 6.82
N ALA A 286 -8.07 -13.67 5.55
CA ALA A 286 -7.28 -14.63 4.79
C ALA A 286 -5.85 -14.75 5.35
N LEU A 287 -5.20 -13.65 5.79
CA LEU A 287 -3.90 -13.72 6.45
C LEU A 287 -3.97 -14.40 7.82
N ARG A 288 -5.02 -14.12 8.62
CA ARG A 288 -5.29 -14.83 9.89
C ARG A 288 -5.33 -16.33 9.68
N ASP A 289 -5.99 -16.78 8.63
CA ASP A 289 -6.23 -18.20 8.35
C ASP A 289 -5.11 -18.88 7.56
N PHE A 290 -4.24 -18.11 6.92
CA PHE A 290 -3.19 -18.64 6.04
C PHE A 290 -2.26 -19.64 6.71
N GLU A 291 -2.13 -20.82 6.12
CA GLU A 291 -1.07 -21.79 6.36
C GLU A 291 -0.50 -22.23 5.01
N TRP A 292 0.76 -22.66 4.99
CA TRP A 292 1.36 -23.15 3.76
C TRP A 292 0.60 -24.38 3.22
N PRO A 293 0.23 -24.40 1.92
CA PRO A 293 -0.24 -25.63 1.30
C PRO A 293 0.79 -26.75 1.46
N ASP A 294 0.30 -27.95 1.76
CA ASP A 294 1.10 -29.16 2.07
C ASP A 294 2.26 -29.41 1.09
N ASP A 295 2.03 -29.20 -0.21
CA ASP A 295 3.03 -29.40 -1.25
C ASP A 295 4.09 -28.29 -1.27
N ILE A 296 3.70 -27.04 -1.01
CA ILE A 296 4.60 -25.89 -0.91
C ILE A 296 5.44 -25.99 0.36
N ALA A 297 4.85 -26.34 1.49
CA ALA A 297 5.55 -26.57 2.75
C ALA A 297 6.64 -27.63 2.62
N ARG A 298 6.34 -28.77 1.96
CA ARG A 298 7.31 -29.87 1.73
C ARG A 298 8.37 -29.52 0.70
N ARG A 299 8.07 -28.66 -0.28
CA ARG A 299 9.03 -28.23 -1.30
C ARG A 299 10.20 -27.45 -0.68
N GLY A 300 9.92 -26.66 0.35
CA GLY A 300 10.91 -25.77 0.96
C GLY A 300 11.23 -24.54 0.11
N ILE A 301 12.32 -23.89 0.47
CA ILE A 301 12.91 -22.75 -0.23
C ILE A 301 14.22 -23.18 -0.91
N ASP A 302 14.89 -22.28 -1.62
CA ASP A 302 16.04 -22.64 -2.47
C ASP A 302 17.21 -23.25 -1.69
N PHE A 303 17.40 -22.79 -0.45
CA PHE A 303 18.52 -23.19 0.41
C PHE A 303 18.11 -23.75 1.77
N GLY A 304 16.84 -24.14 1.96
CA GLY A 304 16.33 -24.55 3.27
C GLY A 304 14.90 -25.10 3.29
N GLU A 305 14.43 -25.38 4.49
CA GLU A 305 13.03 -25.77 4.73
C GLU A 305 12.11 -24.54 4.66
N MET A 306 10.83 -24.76 4.37
CA MET A 306 9.84 -23.68 4.37
C MET A 306 9.64 -23.19 5.81
N PRO A 307 9.86 -21.90 6.12
CA PRO A 307 9.63 -21.40 7.47
C PRO A 307 8.15 -21.50 7.84
N THR A 308 7.86 -21.76 9.11
CA THR A 308 6.48 -21.73 9.58
C THR A 308 6.03 -20.28 9.75
N ILE A 309 4.87 -19.90 9.21
CA ILE A 309 4.26 -18.61 9.51
C ILE A 309 3.57 -18.73 10.87
N THR A 310 4.20 -18.19 11.91
CA THR A 310 3.68 -18.24 13.28
C THR A 310 2.65 -17.14 13.52
N ASP A 311 1.89 -17.24 14.61
CA ASP A 311 1.01 -16.16 15.06
C ASP A 311 1.79 -14.86 15.36
N GLU A 312 3.05 -14.95 15.78
CA GLU A 312 3.91 -13.77 15.98
C GLU A 312 4.27 -13.10 14.65
N HIS A 313 4.62 -13.89 13.61
CA HIS A 313 4.86 -13.34 12.28
C HIS A 313 3.63 -12.60 11.76
N LYS A 314 2.42 -13.15 11.92
CA LYS A 314 1.20 -12.49 11.46
C LYS A 314 0.95 -11.17 12.18
N ARG A 315 1.13 -11.10 13.50
CA ARG A 315 1.04 -9.83 14.26
C ARG A 315 2.10 -8.82 13.82
N ASN A 316 3.31 -9.30 13.52
CA ASN A 316 4.39 -8.44 13.06
C ASN A 316 4.10 -7.86 11.68
N LEU A 317 3.67 -8.70 10.73
CA LEU A 317 3.27 -8.27 9.38
C LEU A 317 2.14 -7.25 9.41
N LEU A 318 1.11 -7.50 10.24
CA LEU A 318 -0.09 -6.67 10.32
C LEU A 318 0.10 -5.32 11.02
N GLY A 319 1.15 -5.14 11.81
CA GLY A 319 1.33 -3.89 12.53
C GLY A 319 2.76 -3.59 12.94
N ARG A 320 3.40 -4.50 13.70
CA ARG A 320 4.67 -4.18 14.38
C ARG A 320 5.79 -3.79 13.43
N ASN A 321 5.96 -4.49 12.30
CA ASN A 321 7.05 -4.22 11.37
C ASN A 321 6.98 -2.80 10.81
N TYR A 322 5.78 -2.35 10.43
CA TYR A 322 5.58 -1.00 9.90
C TYR A 322 5.65 0.05 11.01
N ALA A 323 5.04 -0.22 12.17
CA ALA A 323 5.12 0.67 13.33
C ALA A 323 6.57 0.94 13.75
N ASP A 324 7.40 -0.11 13.86
CA ASP A 324 8.82 0.01 14.17
C ASP A 324 9.57 0.81 13.07
N LEU A 325 9.22 0.63 11.79
CA LEU A 325 9.82 1.33 10.65
C LEU A 325 9.53 2.84 10.65
N VAL A 326 8.29 3.24 10.97
CA VAL A 326 7.88 4.66 10.99
C VAL A 326 7.97 5.32 12.37
N GLY A 327 8.47 4.59 13.39
CA GLY A 327 8.68 5.11 14.74
C GLY A 327 7.40 5.28 15.57
N LEU A 328 6.35 4.50 15.29
CA LEU A 328 5.11 4.48 16.06
C LEU A 328 5.21 3.50 17.24
N ASP A 329 4.97 4.00 18.47
CA ASP A 329 4.77 3.15 19.63
C ASP A 329 3.32 2.60 19.64
N ILE A 330 3.18 1.28 19.47
CA ILE A 330 1.87 0.59 19.40
C ILE A 330 1.11 0.68 20.73
N ASP A 331 1.80 0.61 21.87
CA ASP A 331 1.13 0.64 23.16
C ASP A 331 0.56 2.04 23.42
N GLU A 332 1.34 3.10 23.12
CA GLU A 332 0.85 4.47 23.17
C GLU A 332 -0.29 4.72 22.17
N ALA A 333 -0.20 4.18 20.96
CA ALA A 333 -1.27 4.28 19.97
C ALA A 333 -2.57 3.65 20.49
N ARG A 334 -2.52 2.42 21.00
CA ARG A 334 -3.68 1.73 21.59
C ARG A 334 -4.36 2.54 22.69
N GLU A 335 -3.57 3.19 23.55
CA GLU A 335 -4.11 4.05 24.61
C GLU A 335 -4.89 5.25 24.03
N ARG A 336 -4.42 5.86 22.94
CA ARG A 336 -5.10 6.98 22.27
C ARG A 336 -6.40 6.54 21.60
N LEU A 337 -6.43 5.34 21.01
CA LEU A 337 -7.57 4.81 20.27
C LEU A 337 -8.70 4.28 21.17
N ALA A 338 -8.38 3.81 22.38
CA ALA A 338 -9.29 3.08 23.26
C ALA A 338 -10.65 3.76 23.53
N ASP A 339 -10.70 5.09 23.45
CA ASP A 339 -11.87 5.91 23.78
C ASP A 339 -12.38 6.75 22.60
N ASP A 340 -11.88 6.54 21.38
CA ASP A 340 -12.36 7.29 20.22
C ASP A 340 -13.75 6.80 19.74
N SER A 341 -14.34 7.52 18.79
CA SER A 341 -15.69 7.19 18.29
C SER A 341 -15.75 5.86 17.56
N PHE A 342 -14.73 5.50 16.79
CA PHE A 342 -14.69 4.26 16.02
C PHE A 342 -14.62 3.04 16.94
N SER A 343 -13.65 3.02 17.88
CA SER A 343 -13.48 1.94 18.84
C SER A 343 -14.71 1.77 19.75
N LYS A 344 -15.37 2.86 20.16
CA LYS A 344 -16.62 2.78 20.92
C LYS A 344 -17.74 2.16 20.10
N GLN A 345 -17.88 2.56 18.84
CA GLN A 345 -18.93 2.05 17.98
C GLN A 345 -18.74 0.56 17.68
N THR A 346 -17.53 0.14 17.30
CA THR A 346 -17.25 -1.28 17.00
C THR A 346 -17.34 -2.15 18.26
N ALA A 347 -16.91 -1.66 19.43
CA ALA A 347 -17.07 -2.39 20.69
C ALA A 347 -18.56 -2.57 21.10
N GLU A 348 -19.43 -1.61 20.77
CA GLU A 348 -20.86 -1.67 21.08
C GLU A 348 -21.67 -2.48 20.07
N GLN A 349 -21.31 -2.41 18.79
CA GLN A 349 -22.16 -2.86 17.68
C GLN A 349 -21.54 -4.00 16.85
N GLY A 350 -20.24 -4.28 17.04
CA GLY A 350 -19.45 -5.09 16.11
C GLY A 350 -19.08 -4.31 14.85
N LEU A 351 -18.38 -4.98 13.93
CA LEU A 351 -18.12 -4.44 12.59
C LEU A 351 -19.43 -4.26 11.82
N ALA A 352 -19.52 -3.16 11.07
CA ALA A 352 -20.59 -2.92 10.12
C ALA A 352 -20.50 -3.87 8.91
N ASP A 353 -21.62 -4.05 8.21
CA ASP A 353 -21.64 -4.84 6.98
C ASP A 353 -20.77 -4.18 5.90
N PRO A 354 -20.12 -4.95 5.01
CA PRO A 354 -19.22 -4.41 3.98
C PRO A 354 -19.89 -3.33 3.11
N PHE A 355 -19.18 -2.21 2.95
CA PHE A 355 -19.60 -1.00 2.25
C PHE A 355 -20.88 -0.32 2.79
N SER A 356 -21.49 -0.81 3.87
CA SER A 356 -22.77 -0.30 4.39
C SER A 356 -22.69 1.12 4.94
N THR A 357 -21.50 1.58 5.27
CA THR A 357 -21.18 2.93 5.75
C THR A 357 -20.70 3.88 4.64
N THR A 358 -20.78 3.42 3.38
CA THR A 358 -20.37 4.18 2.20
C THR A 358 -21.56 4.50 1.29
N ASN A 359 -21.36 5.43 0.36
CA ASN A 359 -22.34 5.73 -0.69
C ASN A 359 -22.48 4.60 -1.73
N ALA A 360 -21.65 3.56 -1.66
CA ALA A 360 -21.71 2.38 -2.51
C ALA A 360 -22.59 1.24 -1.94
N ALA A 361 -23.20 1.41 -0.75
CA ALA A 361 -23.96 0.35 -0.08
C ALA A 361 -25.06 -0.29 -0.94
N SER A 362 -25.76 0.49 -1.77
CA SER A 362 -26.81 -0.03 -2.66
C SER A 362 -26.29 -0.71 -3.93
N GLU A 363 -24.99 -0.66 -4.16
CA GLU A 363 -24.30 -1.17 -5.36
C GLU A 363 -23.52 -2.47 -5.06
N VAL A 364 -23.60 -3.01 -3.84
CA VAL A 364 -22.93 -4.25 -3.43
C VAL A 364 -23.66 -5.48 -3.98
N TYR A 365 -22.93 -6.49 -4.46
CA TYR A 365 -23.52 -7.71 -5.02
C TYR A 365 -22.76 -9.03 -4.79
#